data_AF-A0A1J5SZ79-F1
#
_entry.id   AF-A0A1J5SZ79-F1
#
_cell.length_a   1.000
_cell.length_b   1.000
_cell.length_c   1.000
_cell.angle_alpha   90.00
_cell.angle_beta   90.00
_cell.angle_gamma   90.00
#
_symmetry.space_group_name_H-M   'P 1'
#
loop_
_entity.id
_entity.type
_entity.pdbx_description
1 polymer ?
#
loop_
_entity_poly.entity_id
_entity_poly.type
_entity_poly.pdbx_seq_one_letter_code
_entity_poly.pdbx_strand_id
1 'polypeptide(L)'
;MKTAASPKRTIAPLPPLAYLEQQLDSLLILVEQESNLLRQGLAAHAGGIQARKKPLLEVVVPLAENLKTRGPLPEPIRSKIDRIKQLQRAATEAASQHLARIADQLTRIAGSQARLQSIRPVYGRPRGRSCAPQGSSIELRG
;
A
#
# COMPACT_ATOMS: atom_id res chain seq x y z
N MET A 1 -56.70 29.74 -14.62
CA MET A 1 -55.41 29.14 -15.01
C MET A 1 -54.43 29.32 -13.86
N LYS A 2 -53.94 28.24 -13.24
CA LYS A 2 -53.05 28.29 -12.06
C LYS A 2 -51.60 28.44 -12.53
N THR A 3 -50.94 29.55 -12.21
CA THR A 3 -49.51 29.73 -12.40
C THR A 3 -48.76 28.95 -11.32
N ALA A 4 -48.08 27.88 -11.74
CA ALA A 4 -47.18 27.14 -10.86
C ALA A 4 -45.99 28.04 -10.50
N ALA A 5 -45.91 28.42 -9.23
CA ALA A 5 -44.78 29.15 -8.68
C ALA A 5 -43.51 28.32 -8.88
N SER A 6 -42.57 28.86 -9.66
CA SER A 6 -41.24 28.27 -9.83
C SER A 6 -40.58 28.13 -8.46
N PRO A 7 -40.06 26.94 -8.08
CA PRO A 7 -39.36 26.78 -6.83
C PRO A 7 -38.11 27.65 -6.86
N LYS A 8 -38.08 28.70 -6.01
CA LYS A 8 -36.87 29.46 -5.70
C LYS A 8 -35.80 28.44 -5.28
N ARG A 9 -34.82 28.21 -6.15
CA ARG A 9 -33.59 27.49 -5.79
C ARG A 9 -32.94 28.27 -4.66
N THR A 10 -33.12 27.81 -3.43
CA THR A 10 -32.34 28.26 -2.28
C THR A 10 -30.89 27.89 -2.56
N ILE A 11 -30.11 28.82 -3.06
CA ILE A 11 -28.67 28.66 -3.24
C ILE A 11 -28.11 28.60 -1.82
N ALA A 12 -27.72 27.41 -1.37
CA ALA A 12 -27.05 27.27 -0.08
C ALA A 12 -25.86 28.25 -0.02
N PRO A 13 -25.67 28.96 1.10
CA PRO A 13 -24.52 29.85 1.25
C PRO A 13 -23.24 29.01 1.09
N LEU A 14 -22.34 29.43 0.20
CA LEU A 14 -21.08 28.72 0.04
C LEU A 14 -20.29 28.81 1.35
N PRO A 15 -19.64 27.72 1.76
CA PRO A 15 -18.70 27.80 2.86
C PRO A 15 -17.55 28.75 2.49
N PRO A 16 -16.98 29.43 3.49
CA PRO A 16 -15.93 30.42 3.27
C PRO A 16 -14.68 29.77 2.64
N LEU A 17 -13.93 30.53 1.85
CA LEU A 17 -12.71 30.05 1.20
C LEU A 17 -11.68 29.51 2.21
N ALA A 18 -11.62 30.12 3.40
CA ALA A 18 -10.84 29.65 4.55
C ALA A 18 -11.20 28.21 4.99
N TYR A 19 -12.47 27.80 4.84
CA TYR A 19 -12.87 26.43 5.13
C TYR A 19 -12.24 25.44 4.14
N LEU A 20 -12.24 25.76 2.83
CA LEU A 20 -11.57 24.92 1.84
C LEU A 20 -10.06 24.83 2.10
N GLU A 21 -9.42 25.95 2.45
CA GLU A 21 -7.99 25.95 2.80
C GLU A 21 -7.70 25.05 4.00
N GLN A 22 -8.51 25.13 5.05
CA GLN A 22 -8.36 24.27 6.23
C GLN A 22 -8.55 22.78 5.90
N GLN A 23 -9.50 22.45 5.03
CA GLN A 23 -9.69 21.06 4.57
C GLN A 23 -8.52 20.58 3.70
N LEU A 24 -7.96 21.45 2.85
CA LEU A 24 -6.77 21.15 2.06
C LEU A 24 -5.53 20.96 2.92
N ASP A 25 -5.36 21.74 3.99
CA ASP A 25 -4.24 21.57 4.93
C ASP A 25 -4.35 20.25 5.68
N SER A 26 -5.57 19.91 6.13
CA SER A 26 -5.84 18.62 6.76
C SER A 26 -5.55 17.46 5.80
N LEU A 27 -5.96 17.59 4.53
CA LEU A 27 -5.69 16.60 3.51
C LEU A 27 -4.19 16.48 3.19
N LEU A 28 -3.47 17.60 3.14
CA LEU A 28 -2.03 17.63 2.88
C LEU A 28 -1.27 16.88 3.98
N ILE A 29 -1.59 17.13 5.25
CA ILE A 29 -0.97 16.43 6.39
C ILE A 29 -1.16 14.91 6.26
N LEU A 30 -2.39 14.46 5.97
CA LEU A 30 -2.65 13.04 5.81
C LEU A 30 -1.91 12.43 4.61
N VAL A 31 -1.83 13.15 3.50
CA VAL A 31 -1.09 12.69 2.30
C VAL A 31 0.42 12.62 2.57
N GLU A 32 0.97 13.57 3.31
CA GLU A 32 2.38 13.54 3.74
C GLU A 32 2.66 12.36 4.68
N GLN A 33 1.78 12.12 5.66
CA GLN A 33 1.87 10.96 6.54
C GLN A 33 1.77 9.64 5.77
N GLU A 34 0.82 9.51 4.84
CA GLU A 34 0.68 8.34 3.97
C GLU A 34 1.94 8.11 3.13
N SER A 35 2.46 9.17 2.50
CA SER A 35 3.68 9.12 1.70
C SER A 35 4.87 8.65 2.53
N ASN A 36 5.01 9.13 3.77
CA ASN A 36 6.09 8.73 4.68
C ASN A 36 5.97 7.26 5.10
N LEU A 37 4.77 6.80 5.46
CA LEU A 37 4.54 5.40 5.81
C LEU A 37 4.82 4.46 4.64
N LEU A 38 4.40 4.83 3.44
CA LEU A 38 4.66 4.03 2.24
C LEU A 38 6.15 3.98 1.90
N ARG A 39 6.89 5.09 2.04
CA ARG A 39 8.36 5.08 1.90
C ARG A 39 9.07 4.19 2.93
N GLN A 40 8.50 4.07 4.12
CA GLN A 40 9.00 3.18 5.19
C GLN A 40 8.56 1.72 5.00
N GLY A 41 7.76 1.39 3.97
CA GLY A 41 7.23 0.05 3.75
C GLY A 41 6.09 -0.35 4.71
N LEU A 42 5.53 0.60 5.46
CA LEU A 42 4.46 0.37 6.44
C LEU A 42 3.06 0.45 5.80
N ALA A 43 2.83 -0.34 4.75
CA ALA A 43 1.59 -0.30 3.96
C ALA A 43 0.31 -0.55 4.78
N ALA A 44 0.37 -1.41 5.81
CA ALA A 44 -0.77 -1.66 6.70
C ALA A 44 -1.23 -0.40 7.45
N HIS A 45 -0.30 0.47 7.85
CA HIS A 45 -0.60 1.72 8.54
C HIS A 45 -1.13 2.79 7.57
N ALA A 46 -0.71 2.75 6.29
CA ALA A 46 -1.22 3.64 5.25
C ALA A 46 -2.72 3.43 4.98
N GLY A 47 -3.24 2.20 5.09
CA GLY A 47 -4.67 1.91 4.92
C GLY A 47 -5.57 2.65 5.91
N GLY A 48 -5.12 2.83 7.17
CA GLY A 48 -5.83 3.62 8.17
C GLY A 48 -5.89 5.11 7.84
N ILE A 49 -4.87 5.64 7.16
CA ILE A 49 -4.87 7.03 6.67
C ILE A 49 -5.81 7.19 5.48
N GLN A 50 -5.87 6.20 4.58
CA GLN A 50 -6.76 6.22 3.41
C GLN A 50 -8.24 6.34 3.82
N ALA A 51 -8.64 5.66 4.90
CA ALA A 51 -9.99 5.79 5.47
C ALA A 51 -10.30 7.21 5.97
N ARG A 52 -9.31 7.92 6.51
CA ARG A 52 -9.45 9.32 6.99
C ARG A 52 -9.42 10.33 5.84
N LYS A 53 -8.74 10.04 4.74
CA LYS A 53 -8.69 10.90 3.54
C LYS A 53 -9.99 10.91 2.76
N LYS A 54 -10.72 9.79 2.70
CA LYS A 54 -11.96 9.65 1.93
C LYS A 54 -13.02 10.73 2.25
N PRO A 55 -13.42 10.95 3.51
CA PRO A 55 -14.42 11.98 3.83
C PRO A 55 -13.92 13.40 3.51
N LEU A 56 -12.61 13.67 3.64
CA LEU A 56 -12.04 14.97 3.27
C LEU A 56 -12.10 15.21 1.77
N LEU A 57 -11.85 14.19 0.95
CA LEU A 57 -11.97 14.30 -0.51
C LEU A 57 -13.44 14.51 -0.95
N GLU A 58 -14.38 13.85 -0.29
CA GLU A 58 -15.82 14.02 -0.53
C GLU A 58 -16.29 15.46 -0.23
N VAL A 59 -15.57 16.21 0.63
CA VAL A 59 -15.83 17.63 0.91
C VAL A 59 -15.03 18.54 -0.02
N VAL A 60 -13.72 18.33 -0.17
CA VAL A 60 -12.81 19.21 -0.92
C VAL A 60 -13.12 19.23 -2.41
N VAL A 61 -13.42 18.08 -3.02
CA VAL A 61 -13.68 17.98 -4.47
C VAL A 61 -14.89 18.81 -4.90
N PRO A 62 -16.10 18.63 -4.33
CA PRO A 62 -17.25 19.42 -4.73
C PRO A 62 -17.09 20.90 -4.38
N LEU A 63 -16.36 21.25 -3.31
CA LEU A 63 -16.07 22.65 -2.99
C LEU A 63 -15.13 23.29 -4.01
N ALA A 64 -14.08 22.59 -4.42
CA ALA A 64 -13.15 23.07 -5.44
C ALA A 64 -13.83 23.20 -6.81
N GLU A 65 -14.68 22.24 -7.21
CA GLU A 65 -15.49 22.28 -8.43
C GLU A 65 -16.46 23.48 -8.42
N ASN A 66 -17.18 23.68 -7.32
CA ASN A 66 -18.10 24.82 -7.16
C ASN A 66 -17.39 26.18 -7.20
N LEU A 67 -16.15 26.27 -6.70
CA LEU A 67 -15.37 27.51 -6.81
C LEU A 67 -14.82 27.72 -8.22
N LYS A 68 -14.37 26.64 -8.88
CA LYS A 68 -13.85 26.69 -10.24
C LYS A 68 -14.90 27.16 -11.25
N THR A 69 -16.17 26.81 -11.06
CA THR A 69 -17.28 27.30 -11.91
C THR A 69 -17.56 28.79 -11.74
N ARG A 70 -17.10 29.42 -10.65
CA ARG A 70 -17.27 30.85 -10.39
C ARG A 70 -16.06 31.70 -10.76
N GLY A 71 -14.91 31.06 -11.02
CA GLY A 71 -13.70 31.75 -11.43
C GLY A 71 -12.43 30.94 -11.20
N PRO A 72 -11.28 31.48 -11.61
CA PRO A 72 -9.97 30.89 -11.32
C PRO A 72 -9.78 30.71 -9.80
N LEU A 73 -9.38 29.51 -9.37
CA LEU A 73 -8.98 29.26 -7.97
C LEU A 73 -7.81 30.18 -7.60
N PRO A 74 -7.70 30.65 -6.35
CA PRO A 74 -6.54 31.38 -5.87
C PRO A 74 -5.25 30.55 -5.99
N GLU A 75 -4.14 31.21 -6.29
CA GLU A 75 -2.80 30.60 -6.33
C GLU A 75 -2.44 29.73 -5.10
N PRO A 76 -2.63 30.16 -3.84
CA PRO A 76 -2.26 29.32 -2.69
C PRO A 76 -3.05 28.00 -2.62
N ILE A 77 -4.30 27.99 -3.10
CA ILE A 77 -5.12 26.79 -3.18
C ILE A 77 -4.61 25.87 -4.29
N ARG A 78 -4.27 26.43 -5.47
CA ARG A 78 -3.72 25.65 -6.58
C ARG A 78 -2.40 24.99 -6.21
N SER A 79 -1.47 25.74 -5.60
CA SER A 79 -0.18 25.20 -5.19
C SER A 79 -0.33 24.05 -4.19
N LYS A 80 -1.29 24.14 -3.26
CA LYS A 80 -1.60 23.05 -2.32
C LYS A 80 -2.16 21.82 -3.04
N ILE A 81 -3.10 22.01 -3.96
CA ILE A 81 -3.68 20.91 -4.77
C ILE A 81 -2.58 20.22 -5.59
N ASP A 82 -1.69 20.98 -6.21
CA ASP A 82 -0.62 20.42 -7.03
C ASP A 82 0.43 19.68 -6.19
N ARG A 83 0.76 20.20 -5.00
CA ARG A 83 1.60 19.49 -4.04
C ARG A 83 0.97 18.17 -3.59
N ILE A 84 -0.34 18.16 -3.29
CA ILE A 84 -1.07 16.93 -2.95
C ILE A 84 -0.99 15.90 -4.09
N LYS A 85 -1.20 16.34 -5.35
CA LYS A 85 -1.08 15.46 -6.52
C LYS A 85 0.34 14.89 -6.68
N GLN A 86 1.36 15.72 -6.51
CA GLN A 86 2.76 15.29 -6.59
C GLN A 86 3.08 14.23 -5.53
N LEU A 87 2.69 14.49 -4.28
CA LEU A 87 2.89 13.54 -3.18
C LEU A 87 2.14 12.23 -3.41
N GLN A 88 0.91 12.28 -3.94
CA GLN A 88 0.14 11.08 -4.26
C GLN A 88 0.80 10.26 -5.37
N ARG A 89 1.33 10.90 -6.42
CA ARG A 89 2.07 10.22 -7.50
C ARG A 89 3.30 9.52 -6.96
N ALA A 90 4.11 10.23 -6.17
CA ALA A 90 5.30 9.64 -5.54
C ALA A 90 4.94 8.48 -4.61
N ALA A 91 3.85 8.59 -3.85
CA ALA A 91 3.34 7.52 -3.00
C ALA A 91 2.90 6.28 -3.80
N THR A 92 2.17 6.46 -4.92
CA THR A 92 1.78 5.35 -5.80
C THR A 92 2.98 4.66 -6.44
N GLU A 93 4.00 5.43 -6.82
CA GLU A 93 5.23 4.88 -7.39
C GLU A 93 5.98 4.05 -6.35
N ALA A 94 6.18 4.58 -5.14
CA ALA A 94 6.79 3.82 -4.04
C ALA A 94 6.03 2.53 -3.73
N ALA A 95 4.70 2.59 -3.65
CA ALA A 95 3.86 1.40 -3.44
C ALA A 95 4.04 0.35 -4.54
N SER A 96 4.12 0.77 -5.81
CA SER A 96 4.35 -0.14 -6.95
C SER A 96 5.71 -0.84 -6.87
N GLN A 97 6.76 -0.12 -6.45
CA GLN A 97 8.09 -0.71 -6.24
C GLN A 97 8.09 -1.73 -5.10
N HIS A 98 7.36 -1.47 -4.01
CA HIS A 98 7.20 -2.42 -2.93
C HIS A 98 6.46 -3.69 -3.38
N LEU A 99 5.38 -3.55 -4.14
CA LEU A 99 4.66 -4.70 -4.71
C LEU A 99 5.55 -5.54 -5.64
N ALA A 100 6.36 -4.90 -6.48
CA ALA A 100 7.31 -5.60 -7.34
C ALA A 100 8.35 -6.40 -6.54
N ARG A 101 8.87 -5.84 -5.45
CA ARG A 101 9.81 -6.56 -4.55
C ARG A 101 9.16 -7.74 -3.86
N ILE A 102 7.92 -7.60 -3.40
CA ILE A 102 7.16 -8.69 -2.78
C ILE A 102 6.94 -9.83 -3.79
N ALA A 103 6.57 -9.49 -5.04
CA ALA A 103 6.40 -10.48 -6.10
C ALA A 103 7.69 -11.27 -6.37
N ASP A 104 8.84 -10.59 -6.49
CA ASP A 104 10.15 -11.26 -6.67
C ASP A 104 10.48 -12.19 -5.49
N GLN A 105 10.25 -11.74 -4.25
CA GLN A 105 10.45 -12.55 -3.06
C GLN A 105 9.57 -13.79 -3.05
N LEU A 106 8.29 -13.68 -3.42
CA LEU A 106 7.38 -14.81 -3.51
C LEU A 106 7.82 -15.81 -4.57
N THR A 107 8.31 -15.35 -5.73
CA THR A 107 8.86 -16.24 -6.76
C THR A 107 10.09 -17.00 -6.25
N ARG A 108 10.99 -16.33 -5.51
CA ARG A 108 12.16 -16.99 -4.90
C ARG A 108 11.77 -18.00 -3.83
N ILE A 109 10.76 -17.69 -3.01
CA ILE A 109 10.21 -18.61 -2.00
C ILE A 109 9.61 -19.84 -2.69
N ALA A 110 8.79 -19.65 -3.72
CA ALA A 110 8.20 -20.75 -4.49
C ALA A 110 9.28 -21.65 -5.12
N GLY A 111 10.32 -21.06 -5.73
CA GLY A 111 11.46 -21.80 -6.25
C GLY A 111 12.23 -22.57 -5.17
N SER A 112 12.39 -21.98 -3.98
CA SER A 112 13.04 -22.62 -2.84
C SER A 112 12.19 -23.76 -2.27
N GLN A 113 10.87 -23.61 -2.22
CA GLN A 113 9.95 -24.67 -1.83
C GLN A 113 9.98 -25.84 -2.82
N ALA A 114 10.00 -25.57 -4.13
CA ALA A 114 10.16 -26.61 -5.15
C ALA A 114 11.49 -27.37 -4.99
N ARG A 115 12.59 -26.66 -4.69
CA ARG A 115 13.88 -27.30 -4.38
C ARG A 115 13.81 -28.16 -3.12
N LEU A 116 13.21 -27.66 -2.04
CA LEU A 116 13.05 -28.44 -0.80
C LEU A 116 12.18 -29.69 -1.00
N GLN A 117 11.13 -29.61 -1.83
CA GLN A 117 10.31 -30.79 -2.18
C GLN A 117 11.08 -31.81 -3.03
N SER A 118 12.01 -31.36 -3.87
CA SER A 118 12.88 -32.26 -4.65
C SER A 118 13.93 -32.99 -3.80
N ILE A 119 14.26 -32.43 -2.63
CA ILE A 119 15.11 -33.09 -1.64
C ILE A 119 14.23 -34.10 -0.89
N ARG A 120 14.14 -35.33 -1.42
CA ARG A 120 13.56 -36.45 -0.66
C ARG A 120 14.37 -36.61 0.63
N PRO A 121 13.74 -36.61 1.82
CA PRO A 121 14.47 -36.95 3.04
C PRO A 121 14.93 -38.40 2.92
N VAL A 122 16.25 -38.62 2.95
CA VAL A 122 16.83 -39.97 2.99
C VAL A 122 16.68 -40.50 4.42
N TYR A 123 15.45 -40.80 4.82
CA TYR A 123 15.21 -41.70 5.94
C TYR A 123 15.15 -43.12 5.38
N GLY A 124 16.13 -43.95 5.75
CA GLY A 124 16.09 -45.38 5.44
C GLY A 124 16.96 -45.86 4.27
N ARG A 125 18.15 -45.30 4.03
CA ARG A 125 19.24 -46.17 3.53
C ARG A 125 19.83 -46.91 4.73
N PRO A 126 19.48 -48.17 5.00
CA PRO A 126 20.33 -48.99 5.85
C PRO A 126 21.69 -49.03 5.15
N ARG A 127 22.70 -48.40 5.76
CA ARG A 127 24.09 -48.73 5.42
C ARG A 127 24.17 -50.24 5.55
N GLY A 128 24.54 -50.92 4.46
CA GLY A 128 24.71 -52.36 4.45
C GLY A 128 25.53 -52.77 5.67
N ARG A 129 24.89 -53.47 6.61
CA ARG A 129 25.60 -54.33 7.54
C ARG A 129 26.10 -55.50 6.71
N SER A 130 27.27 -55.34 6.11
CA SER A 130 28.10 -56.50 5.81
C SER A 130 28.58 -57.04 7.14
N CYS A 131 27.81 -57.97 7.71
CA CYS A 131 28.29 -58.86 8.75
C CYS A 131 29.28 -59.82 8.10
N ALA A 132 30.55 -59.44 8.01
CA ALA A 132 31.65 -60.37 7.85
C ALA A 132 32.28 -60.57 9.24
N PRO A 133 32.15 -61.74 9.87
CA PRO A 133 33.01 -62.06 10.99
C PRO A 133 34.42 -62.36 10.44
N GLN A 134 35.33 -61.40 10.56
CA GLN A 134 36.77 -61.70 10.53
C GLN A 134 37.11 -62.42 11.84
N GLY A 135 36.90 -63.73 11.86
CA GLY A 135 37.49 -64.63 12.84
C GLY A 135 38.87 -65.05 12.36
N SER A 136 39.87 -64.18 12.49
CA SER A 136 41.27 -64.58 12.41
C SER A 136 41.64 -65.25 13.73
N SER A 137 41.49 -66.57 13.81
CA SER A 137 42.11 -67.37 14.87
C SER A 137 43.63 -67.34 14.68
N ILE A 138 44.29 -66.70 15.62
CA ILE A 138 45.74 -66.71 15.78
C ILE A 138 46.10 -68.08 16.35
N GLU A 139 46.83 -68.89 15.58
CA GLU A 139 47.51 -70.07 16.11
C GLU A 139 48.62 -69.61 17.06
N LEU A 140 48.38 -69.76 18.37
CA LEU A 140 49.42 -69.66 19.39
C LEU A 140 50.01 -71.06 19.61
N ARG A 141 51.17 -71.29 18.98
CA ARG A 141 52.07 -72.40 19.30
C ARG A 141 52.55 -72.28 20.75
N GLY A 142 52.32 -73.33 21.53
CA GLY A 142 52.94 -73.64 22.82
C GLY A 142 52.91 -75.15 22.99
#